data_AF-H2FT29-F1
#
_entry.id   AF-H2FT29-F1
#
_cell.length_a   1.000
_cell.length_b   1.000
_cell.length_c   1.000
_cell.angle_alpha   90.00
_cell.angle_beta   90.00
_cell.angle_gamma   90.00
#
_symmetry.space_group_name_H-M   'P 1'
#
loop_
_entity.id
_entity.type
_entity.pdbx_description
1 polymer ?
#
loop_
_entity_poly.entity_id
_entity_poly.type
_entity_poly.pdbx_seq_one_letter_code
_entity_poly.pdbx_strand_id
1 'polypeptide(L)'
;MQVNNDYLNGLKWPGEQSPADKAADNSRAQLEQEDFFALLTQQLAYQDPFKPADNSQMIAQMTSFTTADGINNMSQQLGGLSEVMTSSQALQASSLVGQKVLVPSAMTYWDNNEPVDGVVVAGSGASNVMIRIENEKGELVRTIPLEGDQRGNVNFTWDGLNDAGEPAATGKYKIKVSGLIDGQREELSALAFARVNSVTLGSADSPTLVNLAGLGGLPLNQILEIASRKAA
;
A
#
# COMPACT_ATOMS: atom_id res chain seq x y z
N MET A 1 23.41 5.12 -48.49
CA MET A 1 23.39 3.97 -47.56
C MET A 1 22.50 4.35 -46.39
N GLN A 2 21.24 3.91 -46.40
CA GLN A 2 20.36 4.07 -45.23
C GLN A 2 20.68 2.90 -44.30
N VAL A 3 21.12 3.21 -43.08
CA VAL A 3 21.44 2.21 -42.07
C VAL A 3 20.13 1.83 -41.40
N ASN A 4 19.59 0.66 -41.73
CA ASN A 4 18.40 0.13 -41.09
C ASN A 4 18.81 -0.47 -39.73
N ASN A 5 18.34 0.12 -38.64
CA ASN A 5 18.73 -0.24 -37.27
C ASN A 5 17.67 -1.15 -36.62
N ASP A 6 17.37 -2.27 -37.27
CA ASP A 6 16.45 -3.30 -36.76
C ASP A 6 16.93 -3.96 -35.45
N TYR A 7 18.22 -3.86 -35.15
CA TYR A 7 18.85 -4.45 -33.95
C TYR A 7 18.43 -3.78 -32.64
N LEU A 8 17.92 -2.55 -32.67
CA LEU A 8 17.53 -1.81 -31.45
C LEU A 8 16.07 -2.08 -31.03
N ASN A 9 15.25 -2.69 -31.89
CA ASN A 9 13.86 -3.02 -31.57
C ASN A 9 13.69 -4.33 -30.79
N GLY A 10 14.71 -5.20 -30.76
CA GLY A 10 14.67 -6.49 -30.05
C GLY A 10 15.00 -6.42 -28.55
N LEU A 11 15.38 -5.25 -28.02
CA LEU A 11 15.77 -5.05 -26.62
C LEU A 11 14.67 -4.39 -25.76
N LYS A 12 13.46 -4.21 -26.31
CA LYS A 12 12.34 -3.63 -25.57
C LYS A 12 11.70 -4.68 -24.67
N TRP A 13 11.68 -4.39 -23.37
CA TRP A 13 10.99 -5.17 -22.35
C TRP A 13 9.48 -5.25 -22.71
N PRO A 14 8.84 -6.43 -22.65
CA PRO A 14 7.41 -6.54 -22.97
C PRO A 14 6.59 -5.78 -21.92
N GLY A 15 6.03 -4.62 -22.28
CA GLY A 15 5.15 -3.84 -21.39
C GLY A 15 5.30 -2.33 -21.49
N GLU A 16 6.44 -1.81 -21.96
CA GLU A 16 6.64 -0.37 -22.10
C GLU A 16 6.25 0.09 -23.52
N GLN A 17 5.00 0.55 -23.69
CA GLN A 17 4.64 1.33 -24.88
C GLN A 17 5.37 2.68 -24.82
N SER A 18 6.16 2.99 -25.85
CA SER A 18 6.89 4.26 -25.92
C SER A 18 5.91 5.43 -25.97
N PRO A 19 6.23 6.60 -25.37
CA PRO A 19 5.43 7.81 -25.55
C PRO A 19 5.22 8.17 -27.04
N ALA A 20 6.14 7.75 -27.91
CA ALA A 20 6.03 7.89 -29.35
C ALA A 20 4.92 7.01 -29.97
N ASP A 21 4.68 5.82 -29.41
CA ASP A 21 3.61 4.91 -29.87
C ASP A 21 2.23 5.43 -29.44
N LYS A 22 2.11 6.00 -28.23
CA LYS A 22 0.88 6.68 -27.76
C LYS A 22 0.58 7.98 -28.51
N ALA A 23 1.62 8.71 -28.94
CA ALA A 23 1.47 9.89 -29.78
C ALA A 23 1.05 9.53 -31.21
N ALA A 24 1.56 8.43 -31.76
CA ALA A 24 1.18 7.92 -33.08
C ALA A 24 -0.28 7.46 -33.12
N ASP A 25 -0.79 6.81 -32.06
CA ASP A 25 -2.19 6.36 -31.97
C ASP A 25 -3.17 7.54 -31.90
N ASN A 26 -2.87 8.56 -31.08
CA ASN A 26 -3.67 9.79 -31.01
C ASN A 26 -3.65 10.58 -32.34
N SER A 27 -2.51 10.60 -33.02
CA SER A 27 -2.37 11.25 -34.33
C SER A 27 -3.19 10.52 -35.40
N ARG A 28 -3.27 9.19 -35.33
CA ARG A 28 -4.03 8.36 -36.28
C ARG A 28 -5.55 8.52 -36.09
N ALA A 29 -6.02 8.61 -34.86
CA ALA A 29 -7.43 8.90 -34.55
C ALA A 29 -7.85 10.32 -35.00
N GLN A 30 -6.97 11.32 -34.86
CA GLN A 30 -7.22 12.68 -35.39
C GLN A 30 -7.31 12.72 -36.92
N LEU A 31 -6.42 12.00 -37.61
CA LEU A 31 -6.44 11.89 -39.07
C LEU A 31 -7.74 11.23 -39.59
N GLU A 32 -8.23 10.18 -38.94
CA GLU A 32 -9.49 9.52 -39.33
C GLU A 32 -10.72 10.42 -39.13
N GLN A 33 -10.68 11.34 -38.16
CA GLN A 33 -11.76 12.30 -37.94
C GLN A 33 -11.78 13.42 -38.99
N GLU A 34 -10.63 13.94 -39.37
CA GLU A 34 -10.47 14.95 -40.41
C GLU A 34 -10.87 14.41 -41.80
N ASP A 35 -10.47 13.18 -42.12
CA ASP A 35 -10.84 12.49 -43.36
C ASP A 35 -12.35 12.25 -43.46
N PHE A 36 -13.01 11.93 -42.35
CA PHE A 36 -14.47 11.83 -42.32
C PHE A 36 -15.16 13.17 -42.59
N PHE A 37 -14.71 14.27 -41.97
CA PHE A 37 -15.31 15.58 -42.22
C PHE A 37 -15.06 16.06 -43.65
N ALA A 38 -13.92 15.71 -44.24
CA ALA A 38 -13.65 15.94 -45.66
C ALA A 38 -14.61 15.16 -46.56
N LEU A 39 -14.87 13.88 -46.26
CA LEU A 39 -15.84 13.07 -47.01
C LEU A 39 -17.29 13.56 -46.84
N LEU A 40 -17.67 13.98 -45.63
CA LEU A 40 -19.00 14.52 -45.33
C LEU A 40 -19.25 15.85 -46.07
N THR A 41 -18.25 16.73 -46.10
CA THR A 41 -18.33 18.02 -46.82
C THR A 41 -18.33 17.82 -48.33
N GLN A 42 -17.55 16.87 -48.84
CA GLN A 42 -17.55 16.47 -50.26
C GLN A 42 -18.93 15.92 -50.70
N GLN A 43 -19.56 15.09 -49.87
CA GLN A 43 -20.89 14.54 -50.14
C GLN A 43 -21.97 15.63 -50.09
N LEU A 44 -21.95 16.53 -49.11
CA LEU A 44 -22.86 17.68 -49.01
C LEU A 44 -22.76 18.62 -50.23
N ALA A 45 -21.56 18.82 -50.77
CA ALA A 45 -21.34 19.65 -51.96
C ALA A 45 -21.91 19.06 -53.25
N TYR A 46 -22.15 17.74 -53.30
CA TYR A 46 -22.61 17.00 -54.48
C TYR A 46 -24.02 16.37 -54.33
N GLN A 47 -24.78 16.72 -53.29
CA GLN A 47 -26.16 16.21 -53.10
C GLN A 47 -27.18 16.98 -53.95
N ASP A 48 -28.14 16.23 -54.51
CA ASP A 48 -29.35 16.78 -55.11
C ASP A 48 -30.29 17.27 -54.00
N PRO A 49 -30.67 18.56 -53.97
CA PRO A 49 -31.52 19.13 -52.92
C PRO A 49 -32.91 18.49 -52.78
N PHE A 50 -33.35 17.68 -53.75
CA PHE A 50 -34.64 16.99 -53.72
C PHE A 50 -34.58 15.54 -53.21
N LYS A 51 -33.39 14.98 -52.92
CA LYS A 51 -33.21 13.62 -52.36
C LYS A 51 -32.00 13.54 -51.43
N PRO A 52 -32.10 14.00 -50.18
CA PRO A 52 -31.01 13.86 -49.22
C PRO A 52 -30.75 12.38 -48.91
N ALA A 53 -29.50 11.92 -49.09
CA ALA A 53 -29.06 10.63 -48.58
C ALA A 53 -28.93 10.69 -47.05
N ASP A 54 -29.35 9.63 -46.36
CA ASP A 54 -29.36 9.57 -44.89
C ASP A 54 -27.98 9.21 -44.35
N ASN A 55 -27.16 10.23 -44.07
CA ASN A 55 -25.81 10.07 -43.51
C ASN A 55 -25.81 9.77 -42.00
N SER A 56 -26.99 9.61 -41.37
CA SER A 56 -27.13 9.40 -39.93
C SER A 56 -26.41 8.14 -39.44
N GLN A 57 -26.37 7.07 -40.22
CA GLN A 57 -25.75 5.81 -39.82
C GLN A 57 -24.22 5.90 -39.75
N MET A 58 -23.60 6.66 -40.66
CA MET A 58 -22.15 6.90 -40.64
C MET A 58 -21.76 7.86 -39.51
N ILE A 59 -22.58 8.90 -39.27
CA ILE A 59 -22.41 9.81 -38.13
C ILE A 59 -22.56 9.06 -36.81
N ALA A 60 -23.53 8.14 -36.70
CA ALA A 60 -23.72 7.30 -35.52
C ALA A 60 -22.53 6.36 -35.29
N GLN A 61 -21.98 5.77 -36.35
CA GLN A 61 -20.80 4.90 -36.25
C GLN A 61 -19.56 5.69 -35.85
N MET A 62 -19.35 6.88 -36.41
CA MET A 62 -18.24 7.75 -36.02
C MET A 62 -18.37 8.25 -34.58
N THR A 63 -19.57 8.66 -34.17
CA THR A 63 -19.86 9.06 -32.78
C THR A 63 -19.57 7.89 -31.82
N SER A 64 -19.84 6.66 -32.24
CA SER A 64 -19.51 5.46 -31.47
C SER A 64 -17.99 5.27 -31.35
N PHE A 65 -17.23 5.48 -32.43
CA PHE A 65 -15.76 5.43 -32.40
C PHE A 65 -15.15 6.52 -31.52
N THR A 66 -15.56 7.79 -31.68
CA THR A 66 -15.04 8.90 -30.85
C THR A 66 -15.39 8.72 -29.37
N THR A 67 -16.55 8.13 -29.07
CA THR A 67 -16.91 7.77 -27.69
C THR A 67 -16.02 6.64 -27.16
N ALA A 68 -15.76 5.60 -27.97
CA ALA A 68 -14.87 4.51 -27.59
C ALA A 68 -13.43 4.99 -27.36
N ASP A 69 -12.91 5.87 -28.23
CA ASP A 69 -11.59 6.49 -28.06
C ASP A 69 -11.54 7.40 -26.85
N GLY A 70 -12.61 8.16 -26.59
CA GLY A 70 -12.76 8.93 -25.36
C GLY A 70 -12.68 8.06 -24.10
N ILE A 71 -13.33 6.89 -24.11
CA ILE A 71 -13.28 5.91 -23.02
C ILE A 71 -11.87 5.31 -22.88
N ASN A 72 -11.21 4.96 -23.99
CA ASN A 72 -9.84 4.45 -23.98
C ASN A 72 -8.85 5.47 -23.41
N ASN A 73 -8.95 6.73 -23.85
CA ASN A 73 -8.13 7.83 -23.31
C ASN A 73 -8.38 8.05 -21.83
N MET A 74 -9.64 8.01 -21.39
CA MET A 74 -9.98 8.09 -19.97
C MET A 74 -9.38 6.93 -19.18
N SER A 75 -9.46 5.70 -19.68
CA SER A 75 -8.85 4.52 -19.06
C SER A 75 -7.34 4.68 -18.91
N GLN A 76 -6.65 5.19 -19.95
CA GLN A 76 -5.21 5.47 -19.88
C GLN A 76 -4.87 6.54 -18.83
N GLN A 77 -5.66 7.62 -18.75
CA GLN A 77 -5.47 8.66 -17.74
C GLN A 77 -5.70 8.13 -16.31
N LEU A 78 -6.71 7.28 -16.12
CA LEU A 78 -6.97 6.61 -14.83
C LEU A 78 -5.82 5.67 -14.44
N GLY A 79 -5.26 4.94 -15.41
CA GLY A 79 -4.05 4.13 -15.19
C GLY A 79 -2.85 4.97 -14.73
N GLY A 80 -2.59 6.10 -15.41
CA GLY A 80 -1.53 7.03 -15.01
C GLY A 80 -1.76 7.66 -13.63
N LEU A 81 -3.01 7.98 -13.27
CA LEU A 81 -3.35 8.47 -11.94
C LEU A 81 -3.06 7.42 -10.86
N SER A 82 -3.41 6.15 -11.12
CA SER A 82 -3.11 5.04 -10.20
C SER A 82 -1.61 4.87 -9.95
N GLU A 83 -0.79 5.06 -10.98
CA GLU A 83 0.68 5.00 -10.87
C GLU A 83 1.22 6.14 -10.00
N VAL A 84 0.74 7.37 -10.21
CA VAL A 84 1.13 8.54 -9.38
C VAL A 84 0.70 8.36 -7.92
N MET A 85 -0.50 7.82 -7.68
CA MET A 85 -0.97 7.51 -6.32
C MET A 85 -0.09 6.45 -5.64
N THR A 86 0.28 5.39 -6.36
CA THR A 86 1.17 4.33 -5.85
C THR A 86 2.55 4.90 -5.51
N SER A 87 3.11 5.75 -6.38
CA SER A 87 4.39 6.44 -6.15
C SER A 87 4.32 7.41 -4.95
N SER A 88 3.19 8.10 -4.77
CA SER A 88 2.99 8.98 -3.61
C SER A 88 2.93 8.18 -2.30
N GLN A 89 2.27 7.03 -2.32
CA GLN A 89 2.24 6.10 -1.18
C GLN A 89 3.63 5.53 -0.87
N ALA A 90 4.41 5.22 -1.92
CA ALA A 90 5.80 4.79 -1.80
C ALA A 90 6.67 5.83 -1.07
N LEU A 91 6.55 7.11 -1.44
CA LEU A 91 7.29 8.20 -0.80
C LEU A 91 6.91 8.35 0.68
N GLN A 92 5.61 8.30 1.00
CA GLN A 92 5.15 8.33 2.40
C GLN A 92 5.71 7.15 3.20
N ALA A 93 5.64 5.94 2.64
CA ALA A 93 6.15 4.74 3.28
C ALA A 93 7.68 4.77 3.45
N SER A 94 8.42 5.37 2.52
CA SER A 94 9.88 5.50 2.63
C SER A 94 10.32 6.28 3.87
N SER A 95 9.51 7.25 4.32
CA SER A 95 9.76 7.99 5.57
C SER A 95 9.66 7.12 6.82
N LEU A 96 8.98 5.97 6.73
CA LEU A 96 8.84 5.02 7.83
C LEU A 96 10.10 4.19 8.04
N VAL A 97 10.98 4.07 7.04
CA VAL A 97 12.20 3.27 7.16
C VAL A 97 13.06 3.79 8.31
N GLY A 98 13.37 2.90 9.26
CA GLY A 98 14.09 3.24 10.48
C GLY A 98 13.22 3.77 11.62
N GLN A 99 11.94 4.09 11.40
CA GLN A 99 11.00 4.46 12.45
C GLN A 99 10.44 3.20 13.16
N LYS A 100 9.83 3.41 14.32
CA LYS A 100 9.00 2.40 15.00
C LYS A 100 7.53 2.63 14.65
N VAL A 101 6.82 1.56 14.34
CA VAL A 101 5.39 1.59 14.00
C VAL A 101 4.62 0.64 14.89
N LEU A 102 3.44 1.05 15.35
CA LEU A 102 2.52 0.22 16.11
C LEU A 102 1.74 -0.67 15.16
N VAL A 103 1.78 -1.98 15.41
CA VAL A 103 1.09 -2.96 14.57
C VAL A 103 0.08 -3.77 15.38
N PRO A 104 -1.00 -4.26 14.76
CA PRO A 104 -2.01 -5.11 15.39
C PRO A 104 -1.49 -6.54 15.57
N SER A 105 -0.35 -6.68 16.24
CA SER A 105 0.31 -7.95 16.50
C SER A 105 0.81 -7.98 17.93
N ALA A 106 0.59 -9.11 18.59
CA ALA A 106 1.18 -9.43 19.88
C ALA A 106 2.58 -10.06 19.75
N MET A 107 3.14 -10.11 18.54
CA MET A 107 4.52 -10.56 18.31
C MET A 107 5.45 -9.37 18.23
N THR A 108 6.62 -9.51 18.84
CA THR A 108 7.71 -8.54 18.75
C THR A 108 9.02 -9.24 18.43
N TYR A 109 10.01 -8.47 18.01
CA TYR A 109 11.37 -8.94 17.79
C TYR A 109 12.33 -8.16 18.68
N TRP A 110 13.07 -8.90 19.52
CA TRP A 110 14.13 -8.36 20.35
C TRP A 110 15.45 -8.48 19.62
N ASP A 111 16.10 -7.35 19.35
CA ASP A 111 17.37 -7.24 18.62
C ASP A 111 18.56 -6.87 19.53
N ASN A 112 18.36 -6.82 20.85
CA ASN A 112 19.35 -6.41 21.84
C ASN A 112 19.89 -4.97 21.65
N ASN A 113 19.11 -4.10 21.00
CA ASN A 113 19.51 -2.71 20.74
C ASN A 113 18.63 -1.71 21.50
N GLU A 114 17.30 -1.81 21.39
CA GLU A 114 16.37 -0.88 22.04
C GLU A 114 15.24 -1.61 22.75
N PRO A 115 14.71 -1.04 23.86
CA PRO A 115 13.51 -1.58 24.50
C PRO A 115 12.35 -1.76 23.53
N VAL A 116 11.56 -2.81 23.79
CA VAL A 116 10.34 -3.10 23.07
C VAL A 116 9.20 -2.35 23.73
N ASP A 117 8.60 -1.43 23.01
CA ASP A 117 7.39 -0.74 23.44
C ASP A 117 6.14 -1.48 22.91
N GLY A 118 5.04 -1.39 23.63
CA GLY A 118 3.75 -1.93 23.21
C GLY A 118 2.59 -1.24 23.90
N VAL A 119 1.39 -1.65 23.50
CA VAL A 119 0.12 -1.12 24.02
C VAL A 119 -0.79 -2.28 24.42
N VAL A 120 -1.30 -2.22 25.64
CA VAL A 120 -2.41 -3.04 26.11
C VAL A 120 -3.72 -2.34 25.82
N VAL A 121 -4.67 -3.05 25.21
CA VAL A 121 -6.03 -2.54 24.98
C VAL A 121 -6.93 -3.01 26.13
N ALA A 122 -7.06 -2.19 27.18
CA ALA A 122 -7.84 -2.49 28.39
C ALA A 122 -9.32 -2.08 28.28
N GLY A 123 -9.73 -1.43 27.20
CA GLY A 123 -11.14 -1.10 26.93
C GLY A 123 -11.78 -0.24 28.03
N SER A 124 -12.93 -0.67 28.54
CA SER A 124 -13.69 0.02 29.61
C SER A 124 -13.03 -0.04 30.99
N GLY A 125 -12.12 -0.99 31.21
CA GLY A 125 -11.38 -1.13 32.45
C GLY A 125 -10.95 -2.56 32.74
N ALA A 126 -9.69 -2.72 33.16
CA ALA A 126 -9.17 -3.99 33.66
C ALA A 126 -8.25 -3.74 34.88
N SER A 127 -8.36 -4.58 35.90
CA SER A 127 -7.49 -4.56 37.08
C SER A 127 -6.55 -5.77 37.10
N ASN A 128 -5.49 -5.71 37.92
CA ASN A 128 -4.46 -6.76 38.01
C ASN A 128 -3.94 -7.21 36.64
N VAL A 129 -3.64 -6.24 35.77
CA VAL A 129 -3.18 -6.53 34.40
C VAL A 129 -1.74 -7.04 34.46
N MET A 130 -1.53 -8.21 33.88
CA MET A 130 -0.26 -8.93 33.83
C MET A 130 0.12 -9.17 32.38
N ILE A 131 1.28 -8.64 31.99
CA ILE A 131 1.88 -8.83 30.68
C ILE A 131 2.94 -9.93 30.80
N ARG A 132 2.81 -10.98 30.00
CA ARG A 132 3.74 -12.11 29.91
C ARG A 132 4.46 -12.04 28.58
N ILE A 133 5.78 -12.07 28.62
CA ILE A 133 6.64 -12.19 27.45
C ILE A 133 7.07 -13.65 27.36
N GLU A 134 6.73 -14.32 26.26
CA GLU A 134 7.06 -15.72 25.99
C GLU A 134 7.98 -15.83 24.77
N ASN A 135 8.96 -16.72 24.80
CA ASN A 135 9.83 -16.97 23.65
C ASN A 135 9.13 -17.83 22.58
N GLU A 136 9.82 -18.12 21.46
CA GLU A 136 9.27 -18.95 20.37
C GLU A 136 8.85 -20.37 20.80
N LYS A 137 9.43 -20.89 21.90
CA LYS A 137 9.07 -22.21 22.47
C LYS A 137 7.86 -22.13 23.41
N GLY A 138 7.34 -20.94 23.69
CA GLY A 138 6.27 -20.70 24.66
C GLY A 138 6.74 -20.66 26.11
N GLU A 139 8.06 -20.61 26.36
CA GLU A 139 8.60 -20.47 27.70
C GLU A 139 8.47 -19.03 28.17
N LEU A 140 8.05 -18.84 29.43
CA LEU A 140 7.93 -17.52 30.04
C LEU A 140 9.32 -16.92 30.26
N VAL A 141 9.53 -15.71 29.75
CA VAL A 141 10.78 -14.95 29.86
C VAL A 141 10.67 -13.85 30.90
N ARG A 142 9.59 -13.08 30.85
CA ARG A 142 9.37 -11.93 31.73
C ARG A 142 7.90 -11.76 32.06
N THR A 143 7.60 -11.38 33.30
CA THR A 143 6.28 -10.89 33.69
C THR A 143 6.36 -9.42 34.10
N ILE A 144 5.48 -8.60 33.54
CA ILE A 144 5.38 -7.16 33.81
C ILE A 144 3.96 -6.89 34.35
N PRO A 145 3.80 -6.65 35.67
CA PRO A 145 2.53 -6.17 36.22
C PRO A 145 2.30 -4.70 35.85
N LEU A 146 1.05 -4.34 35.54
CA LEU A 146 0.63 -2.96 35.49
C LEU A 146 -0.13 -2.63 36.79
N GLU A 147 0.35 -1.61 37.49
CA GLU A 147 -0.18 -1.21 38.79
C GLU A 147 -1.50 -0.43 38.65
N GLY A 148 -2.51 -0.82 39.44
CA GLY A 148 -3.81 -0.15 39.49
C GLY A 148 -4.74 -0.51 38.33
N ASP A 149 -5.89 0.17 38.28
CA ASP A 149 -6.93 -0.04 37.27
C ASP A 149 -6.52 0.62 35.94
N GLN A 150 -6.45 -0.20 34.89
CA GLN A 150 -6.07 0.22 33.54
C GLN A 150 -7.31 0.47 32.70
N ARG A 151 -7.32 1.54 31.89
CA ARG A 151 -8.43 1.89 30.98
C ARG A 151 -7.90 2.37 29.63
N GLY A 152 -8.64 2.08 28.57
CA GLY A 152 -8.27 2.47 27.21
C GLY A 152 -6.98 1.79 26.74
N ASN A 153 -6.16 2.54 26.01
CA ASN A 153 -4.86 2.07 25.53
C ASN A 153 -3.77 2.42 26.55
N VAL A 154 -3.07 1.42 27.07
CA VAL A 154 -2.05 1.58 28.09
C VAL A 154 -0.70 1.12 27.56
N ASN A 155 0.27 2.02 27.56
CA ASN A 155 1.62 1.73 27.08
C ASN A 155 2.40 0.88 28.10
N PHE A 156 3.23 -0.02 27.59
CA PHE A 156 4.21 -0.73 28.39
C PHE A 156 5.52 -0.84 27.62
N THR A 157 6.61 -1.10 28.35
CA THR A 157 7.94 -1.30 27.79
C THR A 157 8.55 -2.54 28.39
N TRP A 158 9.15 -3.38 27.55
CA TRP A 158 10.03 -4.47 27.95
C TRP A 158 11.48 -4.11 27.61
N ASP A 159 12.34 -4.16 28.61
CA ASP A 159 13.77 -3.82 28.55
C ASP A 159 14.64 -4.93 27.97
N GLY A 160 14.06 -6.07 27.60
CA GLY A 160 14.79 -7.22 27.08
C GLY A 160 15.40 -8.10 28.17
N LEU A 161 15.08 -7.88 29.45
CA LEU A 161 15.54 -8.72 30.55
C LEU A 161 14.52 -9.81 30.89
N ASN A 162 15.00 -10.94 31.39
CA ASN A 162 14.17 -12.00 31.97
C ASN A 162 13.81 -11.69 33.44
N ASP A 163 13.03 -12.54 34.10
CA ASP A 163 12.67 -12.37 35.53
C ASP A 163 13.88 -12.42 36.48
N ALA A 164 15.00 -13.02 36.07
CA ALA A 164 16.26 -13.03 36.83
C ALA A 164 17.13 -11.78 36.60
N GLY A 165 16.72 -10.87 35.73
CA GLY A 165 17.49 -9.66 35.37
C GLY A 165 18.61 -9.92 34.35
N GLU A 166 18.63 -11.09 33.72
CA GLU A 166 19.59 -11.44 32.69
C GLU A 166 19.05 -11.07 31.30
N PRO A 167 19.92 -10.71 30.34
CA PRO A 167 19.49 -10.37 28.99
C PRO A 167 18.86 -11.58 28.29
N ALA A 168 17.68 -11.37 27.70
CA ALA A 168 17.02 -12.34 26.85
C ALA A 168 17.76 -12.48 25.51
N ALA A 169 17.72 -13.67 24.92
CA ALA A 169 18.34 -13.93 23.64
C ALA A 169 17.64 -13.15 22.50
N THR A 170 18.38 -12.69 21.50
CA THR A 170 17.80 -12.10 20.29
C THR A 170 16.84 -13.08 19.61
N GLY A 171 15.66 -12.60 19.22
CA GLY A 171 14.64 -13.47 18.63
C GLY A 171 13.23 -12.90 18.67
N LYS A 172 12.26 -13.68 18.21
CA LYS A 172 10.84 -13.32 18.30
C LYS A 172 10.28 -13.67 19.68
N TYR A 173 9.41 -12.81 20.16
CA TYR A 173 8.72 -12.98 21.42
C TYR A 173 7.24 -12.74 21.24
N LYS A 174 6.43 -13.50 21.97
CA LYS A 174 4.98 -13.35 22.04
C LYS A 174 4.61 -12.64 23.33
N ILE A 175 3.80 -11.61 23.19
CA ILE A 175 3.22 -10.83 24.27
C ILE A 175 1.84 -11.41 24.56
N LYS A 176 1.58 -11.79 25.80
CA LYS A 176 0.25 -12.19 26.27
C LYS A 176 -0.15 -11.30 27.41
N VAL A 177 -1.37 -10.78 27.37
CA VAL A 177 -1.87 -9.90 28.41
C VAL A 177 -3.11 -10.53 29.01
N SER A 178 -3.15 -10.55 30.33
CA SER A 178 -4.33 -11.01 31.08
C SER A 178 -4.65 -10.01 32.17
N GLY A 179 -5.94 -9.80 32.46
CA GLY A 179 -6.40 -8.92 33.51
C GLY A 179 -7.73 -9.37 34.06
N LEU A 180 -8.26 -8.64 35.04
CA LEU A 180 -9.61 -8.85 35.56
C LEU A 180 -10.56 -7.79 34.97
N ILE A 181 -11.58 -8.23 34.24
CA ILE A 181 -12.70 -7.41 33.79
C ILE A 181 -13.92 -7.86 34.60
N ASP A 182 -14.56 -6.93 35.32
CA ASP A 182 -15.69 -7.23 36.22
C ASP A 182 -15.44 -8.41 37.20
N GLY A 183 -14.18 -8.54 37.65
CA GLY A 183 -13.73 -9.59 38.56
C GLY A 183 -13.46 -10.95 37.90
N GLN A 184 -13.65 -11.10 36.59
CA GLN A 184 -13.32 -12.31 35.83
C GLN A 184 -12.00 -12.15 35.09
N ARG A 185 -11.19 -13.22 35.08
CA ARG A 185 -9.92 -13.22 34.34
C ARG A 185 -10.19 -13.33 32.84
N GLU A 186 -9.71 -12.36 32.10
CA GLU A 186 -9.81 -12.28 30.65
C GLU A 186 -8.44 -12.04 30.00
N GLU A 187 -8.30 -12.46 28.75
CA GLU A 187 -7.16 -12.09 27.90
C GLU A 187 -7.43 -10.73 27.25
N LEU A 188 -6.46 -9.83 27.35
CA LEU A 188 -6.51 -8.51 26.72
C LEU A 188 -5.70 -8.51 25.44
N SER A 189 -6.09 -7.66 24.48
CA SER A 189 -5.34 -7.49 23.25
C SER A 189 -4.05 -6.70 23.51
N ALA A 190 -2.96 -7.16 22.89
CA ALA A 190 -1.67 -6.49 22.91
C ALA A 190 -1.29 -6.06 21.50
N LEU A 191 -0.76 -4.85 21.38
CA LEU A 191 -0.17 -4.30 20.18
C LEU A 191 1.32 -4.07 20.47
N ALA A 192 2.19 -4.31 19.49
CA ALA A 192 3.62 -4.15 19.64
C ALA A 192 4.15 -3.10 18.68
N PHE A 193 5.10 -2.28 19.14
CA PHE A 193 5.91 -1.48 18.23
C PHE A 193 6.96 -2.37 17.57
N ALA A 194 7.11 -2.20 16.26
CA ALA A 194 8.12 -2.87 15.47
C ALA A 194 8.93 -1.84 14.68
N ARG A 195 10.23 -2.08 14.55
CA ARG A 195 11.10 -1.25 13.73
C ARG A 195 10.91 -1.59 12.25
N VAL A 196 10.76 -0.57 11.42
CA VAL A 196 10.69 -0.73 9.96
C VAL A 196 12.10 -0.83 9.40
N ASN A 197 12.40 -1.94 8.72
CA ASN A 197 13.68 -2.17 8.05
C ASN A 197 13.68 -1.68 6.60
N SER A 198 12.58 -1.92 5.88
CA SER A 198 12.43 -1.50 4.50
C SER A 198 10.96 -1.43 4.13
N VAL A 199 10.68 -0.90 2.94
CA VAL A 199 9.35 -0.91 2.34
C VAL A 199 9.45 -1.58 0.98
N THR A 200 8.54 -2.51 0.72
CA THR A 200 8.32 -3.08 -0.61
C THR A 200 7.22 -2.29 -1.28
N LEU A 201 7.53 -1.69 -2.42
CA LEU A 201 6.55 -0.90 -3.17
C LEU A 201 5.52 -1.82 -3.80
N GLY A 202 4.26 -1.43 -3.63
CA GLY A 202 3.14 -2.08 -4.28
C GLY A 202 3.06 -1.74 -5.76
N SER A 203 2.15 -2.42 -6.45
CA SER A 203 1.65 -2.09 -7.77
C SER A 203 0.14 -1.93 -7.70
N ALA A 204 -0.54 -1.72 -8.83
CA ALA A 204 -2.01 -1.66 -8.86
C ALA A 204 -2.66 -2.92 -8.24
N ASP A 205 -2.02 -4.08 -8.36
CA ASP A 205 -2.55 -5.38 -7.91
C ASP A 205 -1.92 -5.88 -6.60
N SER A 206 -0.92 -5.17 -6.06
CA SER A 206 -0.18 -5.61 -4.87
C SER A 206 -0.01 -4.44 -3.89
N PRO A 207 -0.41 -4.59 -2.62
CA PRO A 207 -0.30 -3.50 -1.66
C PRO A 207 1.16 -3.19 -1.33
N THR A 208 1.43 -1.93 -1.01
CA THR A 208 2.72 -1.52 -0.42
C THR A 208 2.90 -2.21 0.94
N LEU A 209 4.02 -2.91 1.12
CA LEU A 209 4.35 -3.63 2.35
C LEU A 209 5.45 -2.91 3.13
N VAL A 210 5.27 -2.82 4.43
CA VAL A 210 6.25 -2.35 5.42
C VAL A 210 6.93 -3.58 6.01
N ASN A 211 8.23 -3.75 5.75
CA ASN A 211 9.00 -4.87 6.25
C ASN A 211 9.54 -4.57 7.65
N LEU A 212 9.03 -5.29 8.63
CA LEU A 212 9.31 -5.13 10.04
C LEU A 212 10.46 -6.06 10.46
N ALA A 213 11.34 -5.55 11.33
CA ALA A 213 12.46 -6.30 11.87
C ALA A 213 12.00 -7.61 12.51
N GLY A 214 12.45 -8.75 11.98
CA GLY A 214 12.12 -10.09 12.46
C GLY A 214 10.67 -10.55 12.28
N LEU A 215 9.73 -9.65 11.98
CA LEU A 215 8.29 -9.96 11.87
C LEU A 215 7.80 -10.11 10.42
N GLY A 216 8.58 -9.67 9.43
CA GLY A 216 8.22 -9.79 8.01
C GLY A 216 7.42 -8.60 7.48
N GLY A 217 6.81 -8.76 6.31
CA GLY A 217 6.09 -7.68 5.62
C GLY A 217 4.64 -7.55 6.09
N LEU A 218 4.22 -6.33 6.42
CA LEU A 218 2.84 -5.97 6.76
C LEU A 218 2.31 -4.91 5.79
N PRO A 219 1.08 -5.00 5.27
CA PRO A 219 0.50 -3.94 4.45
C PRO A 219 0.50 -2.58 5.17
N LEU A 220 0.85 -1.51 4.45
CA LEU A 220 0.94 -0.16 5.02
C LEU A 220 -0.36 0.29 5.70
N ASN A 221 -1.52 -0.11 5.19
CA ASN A 221 -2.82 0.22 5.76
C ASN A 221 -3.15 -0.50 7.09
N GLN A 222 -2.31 -1.44 7.54
CA GLN A 222 -2.44 -2.09 8.84
C GLN A 222 -1.57 -1.43 9.92
N ILE A 223 -0.75 -0.44 9.56
CA ILE A 223 0.00 0.35 10.54
C ILE A 223 -0.98 1.24 11.31
N LEU A 224 -0.99 1.13 12.63
CA LEU A 224 -1.91 1.87 13.51
C LEU A 224 -1.34 3.23 13.93
N GLU A 225 -0.04 3.29 14.18
CA GLU A 225 0.65 4.49 14.66
C GLU A 225 2.11 4.49 14.21
N ILE A 226 2.69 5.68 14.06
CA ILE A 226 4.12 5.89 13.82
C ILE A 226 4.69 6.60 15.04
N ALA A 227 5.58 5.95 15.76
CA ALA A 227 6.26 6.60 16.88
C ALA A 227 7.27 7.61 16.33
N SER A 228 7.25 8.83 16.86
CA SER A 228 8.26 9.84 16.54
C SER A 228 9.64 9.36 17.03
N ARG A 229 10.66 9.46 16.18
CA ARG A 229 12.06 9.31 16.60
C ARG A 229 12.32 10.20 17.82
N LYS A 230 12.57 9.60 18.98
CA LYS A 230 13.06 10.37 20.14
C LYS A 230 14.40 10.95 19.70
N ALA A 231 14.46 12.28 19.53
CA ALA A 231 15.71 12.94 19.17
C ALA A 231 16.75 12.62 20.25
N ALA A 232 17.87 12.06 19.81
CA ALA A 232 19.05 11.87 20.66
C ALA A 232 19.70 13.22 20.97
#